data_AF-A0A6B3P898-F1
#
_entry.id   AF-A0A6B3P898-F1
#
_cell.length_a   1.000
_cell.length_b   1.000
_cell.length_c   1.000
_cell.angle_alpha   90.00
_cell.angle_beta   90.00
_cell.angle_gamma   90.00
#
_symmetry.space_group_name_H-M   'P 1'
#
loop_
_entity.id
_entity.type
_entity.pdbx_description
1 polymer ?
#
loop_
_entity_poly.entity_id
_entity_poly.type
_entity_poly.pdbx_seq_one_letter_code
_entity_poly.pdbx_strand_id
1 'polypeptide(L)'
;MRYQLKKLLFFLPLLIFLASCGGLNSPTNLGENNQGTQESTATSAQPFNYQDYNSILKEYVNAEGLVDYKRLKENRQKLDEFNAAIGAVTPSTYDSWTDTEKIAFLVNAYNSFTLESIIDNYPTKSIRRIPGVWKIRKFDIVGEKLTLDHIEHQILRKEFNEPGIHVALVCAAISCPPLRQETYTGNQLEKQLDDQANKFLANNQSFRIDRENNAVYLSSIFQWFGKDFEKTYGQEANIDGLNKTETAIVNYAHQYVNPDAQKYLKQGGYQVKYSNYDWSLNVQ
;
A
#
# COMPACT_ATOMS: atom_id res chain seq x y z
N MET A 1 -8.95 -9.70 23.37
CA MET A 1 -9.98 -9.55 22.32
C MET A 1 -9.31 -9.74 20.97
N ARG A 2 -9.54 -10.89 20.32
CA ARG A 2 -9.12 -11.18 18.94
C ARG A 2 -10.36 -10.97 18.06
N TYR A 3 -10.30 -10.06 17.09
CA TYR A 3 -11.40 -9.85 16.15
C TYR A 3 -11.28 -10.88 15.01
N GLN A 4 -12.26 -11.78 14.95
CA GLN A 4 -12.53 -12.65 13.82
C GLN A 4 -13.81 -12.12 13.18
N LEU A 5 -13.71 -11.67 11.93
CA LEU A 5 -14.88 -11.44 11.09
C LEU A 5 -15.63 -12.77 11.00
N LYS A 6 -16.88 -12.79 11.46
CA LYS A 6 -17.68 -14.03 11.58
C LYS A 6 -17.86 -14.66 10.20
N LYS A 7 -17.14 -15.76 9.95
CA LYS A 7 -17.52 -16.75 8.92
C LYS A 7 -18.81 -17.42 9.37
N LEU A 8 -19.91 -17.14 8.67
CA LEU A 8 -21.17 -17.85 8.84
C LEU A 8 -21.05 -19.22 8.17
N LEU A 9 -20.68 -20.24 8.95
CA LEU A 9 -20.72 -21.64 8.54
C LEU A 9 -22.19 -22.11 8.53
N PHE A 10 -22.77 -22.26 7.35
CA PHE A 10 -24.01 -23.02 7.18
C PHE A 10 -23.70 -24.51 7.36
N PHE A 11 -24.12 -25.06 8.50
CA PHE A 11 -24.21 -26.50 8.71
C PHE A 11 -25.39 -27.05 7.90
N LEU A 12 -25.11 -27.75 6.80
CA LEU A 12 -26.09 -28.60 6.13
C LEU A 12 -26.07 -29.98 6.83
N PRO A 13 -27.20 -30.53 7.31
CA PRO A 13 -27.21 -31.85 7.92
C PRO A 13 -27.07 -32.92 6.82
N LEU A 14 -26.10 -33.81 7.04
CA LEU A 14 -25.85 -35.01 6.26
C LEU A 14 -27.06 -35.96 6.41
N LEU A 15 -27.95 -36.03 5.41
CA LEU A 15 -28.98 -37.05 5.32
C LEU A 15 -28.42 -38.29 4.63
N ILE A 16 -28.21 -39.34 5.42
CA ILE A 16 -27.85 -40.68 4.97
C ILE A 16 -29.13 -41.34 4.43
N PHE A 17 -29.21 -41.57 3.12
CA PHE A 17 -30.20 -42.46 2.54
C PHE A 17 -29.55 -43.79 2.15
N LEU A 18 -30.05 -44.85 2.79
CA LEU A 18 -29.73 -46.25 2.54
C LEU A 18 -30.28 -46.70 1.18
N ALA A 19 -29.51 -47.55 0.52
CA ALA A 19 -29.82 -48.19 -0.75
C ALA A 19 -31.08 -49.08 -0.69
N SER A 20 -31.83 -49.12 -1.80
CA SER A 20 -32.68 -50.26 -2.13
C SER A 20 -32.72 -50.49 -3.64
N CYS A 21 -32.60 -51.76 -4.02
CA CYS A 21 -32.43 -52.29 -5.37
C CYS A 21 -33.72 -52.25 -6.21
N GLY A 22 -33.56 -52.13 -7.53
CA GLY A 22 -34.58 -52.37 -8.54
C GLY A 22 -33.99 -52.20 -9.94
N GLY A 23 -34.01 -53.25 -10.76
CA GLY A 23 -33.19 -53.40 -11.97
C GLY A 23 -33.84 -53.06 -13.31
N LEU A 24 -32.98 -53.23 -14.34
CA LEU A 24 -33.23 -53.58 -15.76
C LEU A 24 -33.76 -52.48 -16.72
N ASN A 25 -32.87 -51.92 -17.55
CA ASN A 25 -32.69 -52.34 -18.97
C ASN A 25 -31.62 -51.49 -19.70
N SER A 26 -30.83 -52.18 -20.53
CA SER A 26 -29.73 -51.72 -21.41
C SER A 26 -30.24 -51.14 -22.76
N PRO A 27 -29.39 -50.69 -23.74
CA PRO A 27 -27.99 -50.25 -23.71
C PRO A 27 -27.67 -48.95 -24.52
N THR A 28 -26.37 -48.62 -24.54
CA THR A 28 -25.59 -47.88 -25.57
C THR A 28 -25.78 -46.37 -25.72
N ASN A 29 -24.77 -45.59 -25.30
CA ASN A 29 -23.77 -45.06 -26.25
C ASN A 29 -22.52 -44.58 -25.50
N LEU A 30 -21.34 -44.92 -26.03
CA LEU A 30 -20.04 -44.48 -25.54
C LEU A 30 -19.76 -43.08 -26.10
N GLY A 31 -19.59 -42.11 -25.22
CA GLY A 31 -19.09 -40.77 -25.55
C GLY A 31 -18.10 -40.34 -24.47
N GLU A 32 -16.86 -40.13 -24.88
CA GLU A 32 -15.73 -39.71 -24.06
C GLU A 32 -16.03 -38.41 -23.31
N ASN A 33 -16.03 -38.45 -21.98
CA ASN A 33 -16.03 -37.25 -21.14
C ASN A 33 -14.58 -36.82 -20.92
N ASN A 34 -14.12 -35.87 -21.73
CA ASN A 34 -13.02 -34.97 -21.36
C ASN A 34 -13.53 -34.03 -20.26
N GLN A 35 -13.31 -34.39 -18.99
CA GLN A 35 -13.44 -33.44 -17.89
C GLN A 35 -12.22 -32.51 -17.90
N GLY A 36 -12.31 -31.46 -18.72
CA GLY A 36 -11.52 -30.25 -18.51
C GLY A 36 -11.89 -29.67 -17.16
N THR A 37 -10.92 -29.62 -16.26
CA THR A 37 -11.03 -28.95 -14.96
C THR A 37 -11.31 -27.47 -15.23
N GLN A 38 -12.55 -27.03 -15.01
CA GLN A 38 -12.88 -25.61 -15.02
C GLN A 38 -12.22 -24.97 -13.80
N GLU A 39 -11.11 -24.28 -14.02
CA GLU A 39 -10.62 -23.27 -13.09
C GLU A 39 -11.71 -22.21 -12.93
N SER A 40 -12.29 -22.17 -11.73
CA SER A 40 -13.15 -21.10 -11.26
C SER A 40 -12.33 -19.81 -11.22
N THR A 41 -12.34 -19.05 -12.30
CA THR A 41 -11.96 -17.64 -12.28
C THR A 41 -13.04 -16.91 -11.49
N ALA A 42 -12.74 -16.61 -10.22
CA ALA A 42 -13.56 -15.70 -9.43
C ALA A 42 -13.65 -14.39 -10.21
N THR A 43 -14.83 -14.07 -10.74
CA THR A 43 -15.08 -12.80 -11.41
C THR A 43 -15.04 -11.73 -10.33
N SER A 44 -14.00 -10.90 -10.32
CA SER A 44 -13.90 -9.78 -9.38
C SER A 44 -15.09 -8.85 -9.58
N ALA A 45 -15.59 -8.28 -8.48
CA ALA A 45 -16.51 -7.14 -8.57
C ALA A 45 -15.86 -6.00 -9.38
N GLN A 46 -16.67 -5.07 -9.89
CA GLN A 46 -16.15 -3.88 -10.57
C GLN A 46 -15.12 -3.16 -9.69
N PRO A 47 -13.96 -2.76 -10.24
CA PRO A 47 -12.94 -2.05 -9.48
C PRO A 47 -13.45 -0.68 -9.02
N PHE A 48 -12.89 -0.16 -7.92
CA PHE A 48 -13.26 1.15 -7.40
C PHE A 48 -12.93 2.27 -8.41
N ASN A 49 -13.81 3.28 -8.52
CA ASN A 49 -13.62 4.40 -9.44
C ASN A 49 -12.76 5.51 -8.80
N TYR A 50 -11.58 5.74 -9.38
CA TYR A 50 -10.62 6.74 -8.92
C TYR A 50 -10.60 8.03 -9.75
N GLN A 51 -11.51 8.23 -10.70
CA GLN A 51 -11.43 9.31 -11.69
C GLN A 51 -11.32 10.72 -11.09
N ASP A 52 -12.12 11.02 -10.06
CA ASP A 52 -12.10 12.32 -9.41
C ASP A 52 -10.78 12.56 -8.68
N TYR A 53 -10.32 11.57 -7.90
CA TYR A 53 -9.04 11.67 -7.19
C TYR A 53 -7.85 11.74 -8.14
N ASN A 54 -7.86 10.97 -9.23
CA ASN A 54 -6.84 11.04 -10.26
C ASN A 54 -6.78 12.43 -10.91
N SER A 55 -7.93 13.09 -11.10
CA SER A 55 -7.98 14.46 -11.61
C SER A 55 -7.38 15.45 -10.61
N ILE A 56 -7.67 15.29 -9.31
CA ILE A 56 -7.07 16.09 -8.24
C ILE A 56 -5.54 15.94 -8.24
N LEU A 57 -5.04 14.71 -8.27
CA LEU A 57 -3.61 14.46 -8.24
C LEU A 57 -2.89 15.08 -9.43
N LYS A 58 -3.46 14.98 -10.64
CA LYS A 58 -2.90 15.62 -11.85
C LYS A 58 -2.90 17.15 -11.78
N GLU A 59 -3.93 17.72 -11.19
CA GLU A 59 -4.13 19.17 -11.18
C GLU A 59 -3.32 19.86 -10.07
N TYR A 60 -3.27 19.28 -8.87
CA TYR A 60 -2.75 19.94 -7.67
C TYR A 60 -1.39 19.40 -7.20
N VAL A 61 -0.87 18.35 -7.81
CA VAL A 61 0.47 17.80 -7.49
C VAL A 61 1.40 18.05 -8.67
N ASN A 62 2.60 18.57 -8.41
CA ASN A 62 3.60 18.80 -9.46
C ASN A 62 4.49 17.56 -9.70
N ALA A 63 5.47 17.67 -10.61
CA ALA A 63 6.36 16.56 -10.97
C ALA A 63 7.27 16.11 -9.82
N GLU A 64 7.56 17.00 -8.87
CA GLU A 64 8.34 16.73 -7.67
C GLU A 64 7.51 16.12 -6.52
N GLY A 65 6.18 15.99 -6.70
CA GLY A 65 5.27 15.48 -5.67
C GLY A 65 4.87 16.51 -4.61
N LEU A 66 5.07 17.81 -4.88
CA LEU A 66 4.63 18.93 -4.05
C LEU A 66 3.19 19.33 -4.38
N VAL A 67 2.43 19.76 -3.37
CA VAL A 67 0.99 20.00 -3.50
C VAL A 67 0.65 21.50 -3.41
N ASP A 68 -0.17 21.99 -4.33
CA ASP A 68 -0.80 23.31 -4.27
C ASP A 68 -1.99 23.28 -3.30
N TYR A 69 -1.68 23.21 -2.01
CA TYR A 69 -2.69 23.11 -0.95
C TYR A 69 -3.64 24.32 -0.90
N LYS A 70 -3.18 25.50 -1.32
CA LYS A 70 -4.01 26.69 -1.36
C LYS A 70 -5.12 26.52 -2.41
N ARG A 71 -4.75 26.18 -3.65
CA ARG A 71 -5.73 26.00 -4.73
C ARG A 71 -6.60 24.75 -4.50
N LEU A 72 -6.03 23.68 -3.94
CA LEU A 72 -6.80 22.49 -3.56
C LEU A 72 -7.87 22.82 -2.52
N LYS A 73 -7.54 23.63 -1.49
CA LYS A 73 -8.52 24.08 -0.48
C LYS A 73 -9.66 24.89 -1.11
N GLU A 74 -9.34 25.78 -2.04
CA GLU A 74 -10.31 26.62 -2.75
C GLU A 74 -11.23 25.78 -3.66
N ASN A 75 -10.78 24.60 -4.11
CA ASN A 75 -11.48 23.73 -5.07
C ASN A 75 -11.74 22.31 -4.52
N ARG A 76 -12.01 22.19 -3.21
CA ARG A 76 -12.03 20.92 -2.48
C ARG A 76 -13.12 19.91 -2.86
N GLN A 77 -14.13 20.32 -3.64
CA GLN A 77 -15.34 19.52 -3.88
C GLN A 77 -15.05 18.08 -4.33
N LYS A 78 -14.18 17.90 -5.33
CA LYS A 78 -13.85 16.56 -5.84
C LYS A 78 -13.16 15.68 -4.79
N LEU A 79 -12.39 16.28 -3.88
CA LEU A 79 -11.71 15.54 -2.81
C LEU A 79 -12.74 15.02 -1.80
N ASP A 80 -13.70 15.88 -1.44
CA ASP A 80 -14.78 15.52 -0.53
C ASP A 80 -15.68 14.43 -1.12
N GLU A 81 -16.03 14.54 -2.41
CA GLU A 81 -16.82 13.54 -3.14
C GLU A 81 -16.09 12.19 -3.19
N PHE A 82 -14.79 12.20 -3.47
CA PHE A 82 -13.96 11.00 -3.42
C PHE A 82 -13.93 10.37 -2.03
N ASN A 83 -13.67 11.16 -0.97
CA ASN A 83 -13.62 10.66 0.39
C ASN A 83 -14.97 10.14 0.87
N ALA A 84 -16.08 10.74 0.43
CA ALA A 84 -17.42 10.21 0.65
C ALA A 84 -17.64 8.86 -0.07
N ALA A 85 -17.13 8.72 -1.29
CA ALA A 85 -17.20 7.46 -2.04
C ALA A 85 -16.39 6.32 -1.36
N ILE A 86 -15.22 6.64 -0.78
CA ILE A 86 -14.45 5.70 0.06
C ILE A 86 -15.29 5.20 1.25
N GLY A 87 -15.98 6.11 1.93
CA GLY A 87 -16.86 5.78 3.06
C GLY A 87 -18.08 4.94 2.68
N ALA A 88 -18.60 5.12 1.46
CA ALA A 88 -19.79 4.42 0.95
C ALA A 88 -19.52 2.99 0.48
N VAL A 89 -18.25 2.57 0.37
CA VAL A 89 -17.92 1.17 0.06
C VAL A 89 -18.49 0.26 1.14
N THR A 90 -19.15 -0.83 0.74
CA THR A 90 -19.67 -1.81 1.71
C THR A 90 -18.60 -2.84 2.07
N PRO A 91 -18.63 -3.44 3.28
CA PRO A 91 -17.75 -4.55 3.62
C PRO A 91 -17.78 -5.69 2.60
N SER A 92 -18.97 -6.05 2.08
CA SER A 92 -19.10 -7.09 1.04
C SER A 92 -18.40 -6.72 -0.27
N THR A 93 -18.44 -5.45 -0.67
CA THR A 93 -17.73 -4.99 -1.87
C THR A 93 -16.22 -5.06 -1.64
N TYR A 94 -15.74 -4.50 -0.52
CA TYR A 94 -14.33 -4.53 -0.16
C TYR A 94 -13.79 -5.97 -0.06
N ASP A 95 -14.52 -6.88 0.59
CA ASP A 95 -14.11 -8.27 0.77
C ASP A 95 -13.98 -9.03 -0.57
N SER A 96 -14.76 -8.63 -1.59
CA SER A 96 -14.74 -9.24 -2.93
C SER A 96 -13.54 -8.86 -3.79
N TRP A 97 -12.76 -7.85 -3.38
CA TRP A 97 -11.58 -7.40 -4.10
C TRP A 97 -10.35 -8.28 -3.86
N THR A 98 -9.44 -8.28 -4.82
CA THR A 98 -8.12 -8.89 -4.67
C THR A 98 -7.27 -8.12 -3.66
N ASP A 99 -6.19 -8.72 -3.17
CA ASP A 99 -5.27 -8.03 -2.24
C ASP A 99 -4.66 -6.77 -2.88
N THR A 100 -4.34 -6.79 -4.18
CA THR A 100 -3.79 -5.61 -4.86
C THR A 100 -4.82 -4.49 -4.99
N GLU A 101 -6.09 -4.82 -5.22
CA GLU A 101 -7.18 -3.85 -5.21
C GLU A 101 -7.40 -3.25 -3.82
N LYS A 102 -7.36 -4.08 -2.77
CA LYS A 102 -7.47 -3.62 -1.37
C LYS A 102 -6.32 -2.71 -0.96
N ILE A 103 -5.08 -3.08 -1.28
CA ILE A 103 -3.90 -2.25 -0.98
C ILE A 103 -3.99 -0.91 -1.73
N ALA A 104 -4.29 -0.94 -3.03
CA ALA A 104 -4.44 0.29 -3.82
C ALA A 104 -5.52 1.22 -3.23
N PHE A 105 -6.67 0.66 -2.85
CA PHE A 105 -7.76 1.39 -2.21
C PHE A 105 -7.33 2.05 -0.89
N LEU A 106 -6.70 1.28 0.01
CA LEU A 106 -6.26 1.77 1.31
C LEU A 106 -5.16 2.83 1.20
N VAL A 107 -4.21 2.67 0.28
CA VAL A 107 -3.16 3.68 0.02
C VAL A 107 -3.78 4.97 -0.51
N ASN A 108 -4.70 4.89 -1.47
CA ASN A 108 -5.39 6.07 -1.99
C ASN A 108 -6.23 6.77 -0.91
N ALA A 109 -6.96 6.01 -0.08
CA ALA A 109 -7.74 6.54 1.03
C ALA A 109 -6.85 7.23 2.07
N TYR A 110 -5.74 6.62 2.48
CA TYR A 110 -4.80 7.25 3.41
C TYR A 110 -4.27 8.57 2.86
N ASN A 111 -3.86 8.59 1.58
CA ASN A 111 -3.29 9.78 0.95
C ASN A 111 -4.36 10.88 0.79
N SER A 112 -5.60 10.55 0.40
CA SER A 112 -6.67 11.53 0.24
C SER A 112 -7.16 12.10 1.58
N PHE A 113 -7.26 11.28 2.63
CA PHE A 113 -7.57 11.74 3.99
C PHE A 113 -6.44 12.60 4.58
N THR A 114 -5.19 12.34 4.18
CA THR A 114 -4.06 13.20 4.52
C THR A 114 -4.19 14.57 3.84
N LEU A 115 -4.52 14.61 2.54
CA LEU A 115 -4.80 15.87 1.84
C LEU A 115 -5.94 16.65 2.50
N GLU A 116 -7.05 15.98 2.81
CA GLU A 116 -8.20 16.57 3.51
C GLU A 116 -7.77 17.18 4.86
N SER A 117 -6.99 16.43 5.64
CA SER A 117 -6.45 16.90 6.92
C SER A 117 -5.64 18.17 6.78
N ILE A 118 -4.79 18.26 5.74
CA ILE A 118 -3.99 19.46 5.50
C ILE A 118 -4.88 20.64 5.13
N ILE A 119 -5.79 20.50 4.15
CA ILE A 119 -6.58 21.64 3.65
C ILE A 119 -7.53 22.20 4.70
N ASP A 120 -8.06 21.34 5.58
CA ASP A 120 -8.88 21.77 6.72
C ASP A 120 -8.10 22.63 7.73
N ASN A 121 -6.79 22.43 7.80
CA ASN A 121 -5.89 23.12 8.73
C ASN A 121 -4.96 24.10 8.00
N TYR A 122 -5.17 24.36 6.71
CA TYR A 122 -4.30 25.22 5.91
C TYR A 122 -4.63 26.71 6.13
N PRO A 123 -3.63 27.61 6.32
CA PRO A 123 -2.20 27.33 6.24
C PRO A 123 -1.64 26.66 7.50
N THR A 124 -0.85 25.60 7.29
CA THR A 124 -0.03 24.96 8.32
C THR A 124 1.40 24.79 7.80
N LYS A 125 2.38 24.77 8.69
CA LYS A 125 3.79 24.54 8.33
C LYS A 125 4.17 23.06 8.30
N SER A 126 3.35 22.19 8.90
CA SER A 126 3.62 20.77 9.04
C SER A 126 2.36 20.03 9.47
N ILE A 127 2.16 18.81 8.96
CA ILE A 127 1.12 17.90 9.44
C ILE A 127 1.21 17.64 10.96
N ARG A 128 2.43 17.70 11.53
CA ARG A 128 2.66 17.48 12.97
C ARG A 128 2.03 18.54 13.87
N ARG A 129 1.62 19.67 13.29
CA ARG A 129 0.92 20.74 14.01
C ARG A 129 -0.59 20.49 14.10
N ILE A 130 -1.12 19.47 13.42
CA ILE A 130 -2.53 19.11 13.45
C ILE A 130 -2.75 18.09 14.56
N PRO A 131 -3.36 18.48 15.71
CA PRO A 131 -3.48 17.59 16.86
C PRO A 131 -4.31 16.36 16.52
N GLY A 132 -3.78 15.17 16.82
CA GLY A 132 -4.51 13.92 16.67
C GLY A 132 -4.77 13.48 15.22
N VAL A 133 -4.11 14.09 14.22
CA VAL A 133 -4.33 13.79 12.80
C VAL A 133 -4.23 12.30 12.47
N TRP A 134 -3.29 11.56 13.06
CA TRP A 134 -3.16 10.12 12.81
C TRP A 134 -4.01 9.23 13.73
N LYS A 135 -4.19 9.62 14.99
CA LYS A 135 -4.67 8.71 16.07
C LYS A 135 -6.05 9.05 16.62
N ILE A 136 -6.58 10.24 16.34
CA ILE A 136 -7.84 10.74 16.90
C ILE A 136 -8.84 11.05 15.78
N ARG A 137 -8.41 11.75 14.73
CA ARG A 137 -9.28 12.07 13.59
C ARG A 137 -9.70 10.77 12.90
N LYS A 138 -11.00 10.61 12.71
CA LYS A 138 -11.61 9.45 12.05
C LYS A 138 -12.22 9.85 10.73
N PHE A 139 -12.11 8.95 9.76
CA PHE A 139 -12.67 9.08 8.42
C PHE A 139 -13.59 7.89 8.16
N ASP A 140 -14.61 8.12 7.34
CA ASP A 140 -15.49 7.05 6.90
C ASP A 140 -14.78 6.23 5.80
N ILE A 141 -14.64 4.93 6.02
CA ILE A 141 -14.02 3.98 5.09
C ILE A 141 -14.67 2.61 5.26
N VAL A 142 -15.15 2.03 4.17
CA VAL A 142 -15.81 0.71 4.16
C VAL A 142 -16.97 0.63 5.19
N GLY A 143 -17.75 1.70 5.32
CA GLY A 143 -18.86 1.80 6.28
C GLY A 143 -18.45 1.93 7.76
N GLU A 144 -17.16 2.10 8.07
CA GLU A 144 -16.64 2.28 9.42
C GLU A 144 -15.89 3.60 9.60
N LYS A 145 -15.67 4.01 10.85
CA LYS A 145 -14.88 5.21 11.21
C LYS A 145 -13.50 4.82 11.70
N LEU A 146 -12.49 4.94 10.83
CA LEU A 146 -11.09 4.57 11.11
C LEU A 146 -10.17 5.79 11.10
N THR A 147 -9.02 5.69 11.78
CA THR A 147 -7.98 6.73 11.75
C THR A 147 -6.90 6.37 10.72
N LEU A 148 -6.06 7.34 10.31
CA LEU A 148 -4.91 7.07 9.43
C LEU A 148 -3.97 6.01 10.04
N ASP A 149 -3.70 6.11 11.36
CA ASP A 149 -2.90 5.12 12.10
C ASP A 149 -3.52 3.72 12.03
N HIS A 150 -4.85 3.62 12.07
CA HIS A 150 -5.54 2.32 11.95
C HIS A 150 -5.36 1.73 10.55
N ILE A 151 -5.61 2.53 9.50
CA ILE A 151 -5.45 2.12 8.10
C ILE A 151 -4.03 1.57 7.87
N GLU A 152 -3.01 2.30 8.34
CA GLU A 152 -1.62 1.91 8.16
C GLU A 152 -1.21 0.72 9.05
N HIS A 153 -1.36 0.85 10.37
CA HIS A 153 -0.76 -0.08 11.32
C HIS A 153 -1.62 -1.30 11.68
N GLN A 154 -2.93 -1.23 11.50
CA GLN A 154 -3.82 -2.35 11.82
C GLN A 154 -4.26 -3.14 10.59
N ILE A 155 -4.37 -2.48 9.43
CA ILE A 155 -4.81 -3.11 8.19
C ILE A 155 -3.60 -3.32 7.28
N LEU A 156 -3.08 -2.25 6.65
CA LEU A 156 -2.07 -2.35 5.60
C LEU A 156 -0.84 -3.20 6.02
N ARG A 157 -0.24 -2.87 7.18
CA ARG A 157 0.98 -3.54 7.65
C ARG A 157 0.77 -4.95 8.21
N LYS A 158 -0.45 -5.31 8.63
CA LYS A 158 -0.72 -6.58 9.30
C LYS A 158 -1.35 -7.61 8.39
N GLU A 159 -2.22 -7.18 7.50
CA GLU A 159 -2.97 -8.04 6.61
C GLU A 159 -2.19 -8.35 5.34
N PHE A 160 -1.35 -7.42 4.88
CA PHE A 160 -0.59 -7.56 3.64
C PHE A 160 0.91 -7.64 3.90
N ASN A 161 1.60 -8.46 3.11
CA ASN A 161 3.06 -8.53 3.08
C ASN A 161 3.60 -7.67 1.93
N GLU A 162 3.28 -6.37 1.95
CA GLU A 162 3.66 -5.43 0.90
C GLU A 162 4.47 -4.27 1.49
N PRO A 163 5.80 -4.42 1.67
CA PRO A 163 6.64 -3.36 2.22
C PRO A 163 6.73 -2.10 1.34
N GLY A 164 6.41 -2.20 0.04
CA GLY A 164 6.37 -1.06 -0.88
C GLY A 164 5.37 0.02 -0.47
N ILE A 165 4.39 -0.27 0.39
CA ILE A 165 3.46 0.75 0.91
C ILE A 165 4.19 1.89 1.64
N HIS A 166 5.35 1.64 2.25
CA HIS A 166 6.09 2.65 3.02
C HIS A 166 6.68 3.76 2.15
N VAL A 167 6.79 3.52 0.84
CA VAL A 167 7.15 4.57 -0.14
C VAL A 167 5.92 5.14 -0.86
N ALA A 168 4.72 4.64 -0.58
CA ALA A 168 3.46 5.04 -1.21
C ALA A 168 2.55 5.87 -0.30
N LEU A 169 2.63 5.65 1.02
CA LEU A 169 1.90 6.43 2.02
C LEU A 169 2.58 7.79 2.24
N VAL A 170 1.84 8.87 1.99
CA VAL A 170 2.35 10.23 2.04
C VAL A 170 1.84 10.93 3.29
N CYS A 171 2.77 11.43 4.09
CA CYS A 171 2.54 12.16 5.33
C CYS A 171 2.59 13.70 5.16
N ALA A 172 2.51 14.20 3.92
CA ALA A 172 2.58 15.62 3.58
C ALA A 172 3.84 16.34 4.13
N ALA A 173 4.99 15.67 4.10
CA ALA A 173 6.28 16.22 4.55
C ALA A 173 7.30 16.25 3.41
N ILE A 174 8.27 17.17 3.46
CA ILE A 174 9.35 17.27 2.46
C ILE A 174 10.18 15.99 2.36
N SER A 175 10.47 15.33 3.48
CA SER A 175 11.19 14.04 3.48
C SER A 175 10.29 12.81 3.27
N CYS A 176 8.99 13.02 3.06
CA CYS A 176 8.07 11.93 2.72
C CYS A 176 8.29 11.49 1.26
N PRO A 177 7.83 10.30 0.86
CA PRO A 177 7.82 9.92 -0.54
C PRO A 177 7.00 10.92 -1.36
N PRO A 178 7.40 11.20 -2.62
CA PRO A 178 6.68 12.16 -3.46
C PRO A 178 5.26 11.66 -3.71
N LEU A 179 4.26 12.54 -3.56
CA LEU A 179 2.89 12.18 -3.92
C LEU A 179 2.80 11.98 -5.43
N ARG A 180 2.20 10.87 -5.87
CA ARG A 180 2.00 10.58 -7.30
C ARG A 180 0.97 11.53 -7.90
N GLN A 181 1.18 11.89 -9.17
CA GLN A 181 0.18 12.60 -10.00
C GLN A 181 -0.90 11.65 -10.57
N GLU A 182 -1.01 10.43 -10.04
CA GLU A 182 -2.01 9.44 -10.42
C GLU A 182 -2.35 8.54 -9.22
N THR A 183 -3.54 7.94 -9.26
CA THR A 183 -3.99 7.01 -8.21
C THR A 183 -3.39 5.62 -8.38
N TYR A 184 -3.23 4.91 -7.27
CA TYR A 184 -2.89 3.49 -7.32
C TYR A 184 -4.08 2.65 -7.80
N THR A 185 -3.86 1.64 -8.63
CA THR A 185 -4.93 0.72 -9.07
C THR A 185 -4.49 -0.74 -8.91
N GLY A 186 -5.42 -1.64 -8.59
CA GLY A 186 -5.07 -3.04 -8.29
C GLY A 186 -4.34 -3.77 -9.43
N ASN A 187 -4.65 -3.44 -10.68
CA ASN A 187 -4.00 -4.02 -11.87
C ASN A 187 -2.65 -3.39 -12.23
N GLN A 188 -2.25 -2.28 -11.60
CA GLN A 188 -0.97 -1.60 -11.84
C GLN A 188 -0.13 -1.45 -10.56
N LEU A 189 -0.64 -1.90 -9.41
CA LEU A 189 -0.08 -1.63 -8.09
C LEU A 189 1.41 -1.94 -8.01
N GLU A 190 1.83 -3.15 -8.38
CA GLU A 190 3.23 -3.58 -8.35
C GLU A 190 4.13 -2.62 -9.13
N LYS A 191 3.81 -2.38 -10.41
CA LYS A 191 4.53 -1.44 -11.27
C LYS A 191 4.56 -0.02 -10.69
N GLN A 192 3.45 0.43 -10.08
CA GLN A 192 3.37 1.75 -9.47
C GLN A 192 4.21 1.85 -8.19
N LEU A 193 4.26 0.80 -7.38
CA LEU A 193 5.13 0.73 -6.20
C LEU A 193 6.61 0.69 -6.60
N ASP A 194 6.97 -0.05 -7.65
CA ASP A 194 8.33 -0.08 -8.19
C ASP A 194 8.76 1.30 -8.72
N ASP A 195 7.92 1.93 -9.54
CA ASP A 195 8.18 3.30 -10.03
C ASP A 195 8.30 4.30 -8.87
N GLN A 196 7.47 4.14 -7.84
CA GLN A 196 7.51 4.96 -6.63
C GLN A 196 8.82 4.77 -5.85
N ALA A 197 9.28 3.53 -5.69
CA ALA A 197 10.54 3.20 -5.02
C ALA A 197 11.74 3.79 -5.76
N ASN A 198 11.77 3.67 -7.09
CA ASN A 198 12.78 4.30 -7.95
C ASN A 198 12.83 5.82 -7.75
N LYS A 199 11.68 6.50 -7.79
CA LYS A 199 11.60 7.96 -7.58
C LYS A 199 12.05 8.35 -6.18
N PHE A 200 11.62 7.60 -5.16
CA PHE A 200 11.97 7.89 -3.78
C PHE A 200 13.48 7.73 -3.53
N LEU A 201 14.10 6.64 -4.01
CA LEU A 201 15.52 6.34 -3.81
C LEU A 201 16.45 7.12 -4.75
N ALA A 202 15.92 7.78 -5.78
CA ALA A 202 16.69 8.75 -6.57
C ALA A 202 16.95 10.08 -5.83
N ASN A 203 16.24 10.34 -4.72
CA ASN A 203 16.44 11.53 -3.91
C ASN A 203 17.57 11.33 -2.89
N ASN A 204 18.55 12.25 -2.88
CA ASN A 204 19.69 12.23 -1.95
C ASN A 204 19.30 12.26 -0.45
N GLN A 205 18.10 12.74 -0.10
CA GLN A 205 17.59 12.66 1.27
C GLN A 205 17.16 11.24 1.65
N SER A 206 16.71 10.45 0.67
CA SER A 206 16.18 9.10 0.88
C SER A 206 17.24 8.02 0.71
N PHE A 207 18.22 8.25 -0.17
CA PHE A 207 19.35 7.35 -0.41
C PHE A 207 20.58 8.13 -0.87
N ARG A 208 21.72 7.90 -0.22
CA ARG A 208 23.03 8.32 -0.74
C ARG A 208 24.15 7.43 -0.20
N ILE A 209 25.21 7.30 -0.98
CA ILE A 209 26.43 6.61 -0.58
C ILE A 209 27.50 7.65 -0.20
N ASP A 210 28.14 7.42 0.93
CA ASP A 210 29.26 8.19 1.47
C ASP A 210 30.50 7.29 1.52
N ARG A 211 31.24 7.26 0.41
CA ARG A 211 32.39 6.35 0.24
C ARG A 211 33.57 6.72 1.14
N GLU A 212 33.72 8.01 1.49
CA GLU A 212 34.80 8.48 2.36
C GLU A 212 34.65 7.95 3.78
N ASN A 213 33.40 7.83 4.25
CA ASN A 213 33.09 7.38 5.60
C ASN A 213 32.59 5.93 5.67
N ASN A 214 32.64 5.19 4.55
CA ASN A 214 32.06 3.85 4.41
C ASN A 214 30.63 3.78 4.98
N ALA A 215 29.75 4.65 4.48
CA ALA A 215 28.37 4.72 4.96
C ALA A 215 27.35 4.79 3.82
N VAL A 216 26.19 4.16 4.05
CA VAL A 216 25.00 4.28 3.20
C VAL A 216 23.94 4.97 4.03
N TYR A 217 23.48 6.14 3.58
CA TYR A 217 22.41 6.88 4.22
C TYR A 217 21.08 6.51 3.58
N LEU A 218 20.10 6.19 4.41
CA LEU A 218 18.75 5.80 4.04
C LEU A 218 17.73 6.70 4.73
N SER A 219 16.55 6.88 4.14
CA SER A 219 15.45 7.62 4.78
C SER A 219 15.10 7.04 6.17
N SER A 220 14.70 7.91 7.11
CA SER A 220 14.18 7.47 8.42
C SER A 220 12.96 6.56 8.32
N ILE A 221 12.24 6.55 7.18
CA ILE A 221 11.14 5.61 6.92
C ILE A 221 11.64 4.17 7.06
N PHE A 222 12.83 3.87 6.53
CA PHE A 222 13.44 2.55 6.69
C PHE A 222 13.86 2.26 8.14
N GLN A 223 14.22 3.28 8.92
CA GLN A 223 14.49 3.13 10.34
C GLN A 223 13.23 2.75 11.13
N TRP A 224 12.11 3.42 10.86
CA TRP A 224 10.86 3.24 11.59
C TRP A 224 10.15 1.94 11.22
N PHE A 225 10.27 1.52 9.95
CA PHE A 225 9.50 0.41 9.39
C PHE A 225 10.34 -0.74 8.85
N GLY A 226 11.65 -0.76 9.10
CA GLY A 226 12.58 -1.74 8.54
C GLY A 226 12.17 -3.21 8.74
N LYS A 227 11.52 -3.53 9.86
CA LYS A 227 11.04 -4.89 10.15
C LYS A 227 10.04 -5.42 9.11
N ASP A 228 9.28 -4.54 8.48
CA ASP A 228 8.26 -4.92 7.50
C ASP A 228 8.91 -5.43 6.20
N PHE A 229 10.19 -5.10 5.96
CA PHE A 229 10.96 -5.57 4.80
C PHE A 229 11.58 -6.96 5.02
N GLU A 230 11.74 -7.42 6.27
CA GLU A 230 12.47 -8.65 6.57
C GLU A 230 11.83 -9.91 5.98
N LYS A 231 10.51 -9.97 5.92
CA LYS A 231 9.81 -11.16 5.43
C LYS A 231 10.08 -11.39 3.94
N THR A 232 10.06 -10.33 3.14
CA THR A 232 10.25 -10.39 1.69
C THR A 232 11.73 -10.31 1.29
N TYR A 233 12.51 -9.40 1.89
CA TYR A 233 13.87 -9.09 1.44
C TYR A 233 14.97 -9.57 2.39
N GLY A 234 14.61 -10.09 3.57
CA GLY A 234 15.57 -10.60 4.56
C GLY A 234 15.93 -12.08 4.39
N GLN A 235 15.53 -12.72 3.28
CA GLN A 235 15.84 -14.14 3.01
C GLN A 235 17.20 -14.34 2.31
N GLU A 236 17.78 -13.28 1.75
CA GLU A 236 19.10 -13.34 1.13
C GLU A 236 20.22 -13.41 2.17
N ALA A 237 21.42 -13.78 1.73
CA ALA A 237 22.59 -13.85 2.61
C ALA A 237 22.88 -12.48 3.25
N ASN A 238 23.33 -12.50 4.51
CA ASN A 238 23.75 -11.29 5.22
C ASN A 238 24.84 -10.55 4.43
N ILE A 239 24.67 -9.24 4.32
CA ILE A 239 25.70 -8.34 3.80
C ILE A 239 26.68 -8.03 4.94
N ASP A 240 27.98 -8.12 4.66
CA ASP A 240 29.01 -7.89 5.67
C ASP A 240 28.85 -6.50 6.33
N GLY A 241 28.92 -6.47 7.66
CA GLY A 241 28.73 -5.27 8.47
C GLY A 241 27.28 -4.87 8.77
N LEU A 242 26.28 -5.56 8.22
CA LEU A 242 24.86 -5.23 8.40
C LEU A 242 24.12 -6.26 9.25
N ASN A 243 23.13 -5.79 10.03
CA ASN A 243 22.18 -6.70 10.69
C ASN A 243 21.09 -7.18 9.71
N LYS A 244 20.22 -8.10 10.18
CA LYS A 244 19.15 -8.69 9.35
C LYS A 244 18.19 -7.64 8.77
N THR A 245 17.75 -6.68 9.59
CA THR A 245 16.82 -5.62 9.16
C THR A 245 17.48 -4.70 8.13
N GLU A 246 18.72 -4.29 8.38
CA GLU A 246 19.51 -3.48 7.45
C GLU A 246 19.77 -4.20 6.13
N THR A 247 20.10 -5.49 6.18
CA THR A 247 20.26 -6.35 5.00
C THR A 247 18.96 -6.36 4.18
N ALA A 248 17.80 -6.54 4.82
CA ALA A 248 16.51 -6.53 4.12
C ALA A 248 16.22 -5.19 3.44
N ILE A 249 16.47 -4.07 4.13
CA ILE A 249 16.31 -2.72 3.57
C ILE A 249 17.26 -2.50 2.38
N VAL A 250 18.51 -2.92 2.51
CA VAL A 250 19.51 -2.77 1.44
C VAL A 250 19.15 -3.63 0.24
N ASN A 251 18.66 -4.85 0.45
CA ASN A 251 18.20 -5.72 -0.65
C ASN A 251 17.00 -5.12 -1.38
N TYR A 252 16.07 -4.49 -0.66
CA TYR A 252 15.00 -3.70 -1.27
C TYR A 252 15.57 -2.55 -2.09
N ALA A 253 16.42 -1.70 -1.49
CA ALA A 253 16.98 -0.54 -2.16
C ALA A 253 17.83 -0.92 -3.39
N HIS A 254 18.56 -2.04 -3.34
CA HIS A 254 19.37 -2.56 -4.44
C HIS A 254 18.55 -2.73 -5.73
N GLN A 255 17.26 -3.04 -5.65
CA GLN A 255 16.42 -3.22 -6.85
C GLN A 255 16.20 -1.92 -7.64
N TYR A 256 16.32 -0.78 -6.99
CA TYR A 256 15.85 0.52 -7.50
C TYR A 256 16.93 1.59 -7.61
N VAL A 257 18.17 1.29 -7.19
CA VAL A 257 19.32 2.20 -7.31
C VAL A 257 20.15 1.90 -8.57
N ASN A 258 20.96 2.88 -9.00
CA ASN A 258 21.78 2.73 -10.21
C ASN A 258 22.86 1.62 -10.08
N PRO A 259 23.43 1.13 -11.20
CA PRO A 259 24.38 0.01 -11.18
C PRO A 259 25.65 0.20 -10.32
N ASP A 260 26.18 1.42 -10.21
CA ASP A 260 27.33 1.70 -9.35
C ASP A 260 26.96 1.55 -7.87
N ALA A 261 25.79 2.07 -7.49
CA ALA A 261 25.25 1.91 -6.15
C ALA A 261 24.95 0.44 -5.85
N GLN A 262 24.32 -0.30 -6.77
CA GLN A 262 24.07 -1.74 -6.64
C GLN A 262 25.35 -2.53 -6.32
N LYS A 263 26.43 -2.24 -7.06
CA LYS A 263 27.74 -2.87 -6.83
C LYS A 263 28.28 -2.56 -5.44
N TYR A 264 28.21 -1.31 -5.00
CA TYR A 264 28.67 -0.92 -3.67
C TYR A 264 27.85 -1.58 -2.56
N LEU A 265 26.51 -1.60 -2.70
CA LEU A 265 25.62 -2.22 -1.71
C LEU A 265 25.94 -3.71 -1.49
N LYS A 266 26.25 -4.43 -2.57
CA LYS A 266 26.64 -5.85 -2.51
C LYS A 266 28.03 -6.11 -1.91
N GLN A 267 28.93 -5.13 -1.95
CA GLN A 267 30.28 -5.29 -1.40
C GLN A 267 30.28 -5.41 0.13
N GLY A 268 29.32 -4.79 0.81
CA GLY A 268 29.29 -4.71 2.27
C GLY A 268 30.45 -3.90 2.84
N GLY A 269 30.68 -4.04 4.15
CA GLY A 269 31.77 -3.35 4.86
C GLY A 269 31.51 -1.86 5.13
N TYR A 270 30.25 -1.42 5.00
CA TYR A 270 29.79 -0.07 5.31
C TYR A 270 28.77 -0.08 6.45
N GLN A 271 28.53 1.09 7.04
CA GLN A 271 27.46 1.29 8.02
C GLN A 271 26.21 1.83 7.36
N VAL A 272 25.04 1.33 7.77
CA VAL A 272 23.78 2.01 7.47
C VAL A 272 23.58 3.16 8.45
N LYS A 273 23.27 4.34 7.91
CA LYS A 273 22.88 5.53 8.67
C LYS A 273 21.54 6.03 8.17
N TYR A 274 20.82 6.77 9.00
CA TYR A 274 19.52 7.31 8.64
C TYR A 274 19.58 8.83 8.51
N SER A 275 19.05 9.34 7.40
CA SER A 275 18.97 10.78 7.13
C SER A 275 18.04 11.47 8.11
N ASN A 276 18.24 12.77 8.32
CA ASN A 276 17.29 13.61 9.06
C ASN A 276 15.96 13.71 8.30
N TYR A 277 14.86 13.80 9.04
CA TYR A 277 13.52 13.87 8.47
C TYR A 277 12.94 15.29 8.57
N ASP A 278 12.81 15.96 7.43
CA ASP A 278 12.18 17.28 7.32
C ASP A 278 10.66 17.15 7.29
N TRP A 279 10.04 17.55 8.40
CA TRP A 279 8.60 17.56 8.62
C TRP A 279 7.89 18.80 8.06
N SER A 280 8.60 19.70 7.40
CA SER A 280 8.01 20.85 6.71
C SER A 280 7.01 20.37 5.66
N LEU A 281 5.91 21.09 5.51
CA LEU A 281 4.85 20.75 4.55
C LEU A 281 5.41 20.72 3.11
N ASN A 282 5.07 19.69 2.34
CA ASN A 282 5.44 19.55 0.91
C ASN A 282 4.57 20.44 0.00
N VAL A 283 4.66 21.75 0.20
CA VAL A 283 3.90 22.75 -0.57
C VAL A 283 4.69 23.24 -1.78
N GLN A 284 3.97 23.57 -2.87
CA GLN A 284 4.53 24.23 -4.07
C GLN A 284 4.96 25.68 -3.82
#